data_AF-A0A524I7S9-F1
#
_entry.id   AF-A0A524I7S9-F1
#
_cell.length_a   1.000
_cell.length_b   1.000
_cell.length_c   1.000
_cell.angle_alpha   90.00
_cell.angle_beta   90.00
_cell.angle_gamma   90.00
#
_symmetry.space_group_name_H-M   'P 1'
#
loop_
_entity.id
_entity.type
_entity.pdbx_description
1 polymer ?
#
loop_
_entity_poly.entity_id
_entity_poly.type
_entity_poly.pdbx_seq_one_letter_code
_entity_poly.pdbx_strand_id
1 'polypeptide(L)'
;MIDINEVNLSSASILDLERGFTVPGDSPYYACLFCSARFEEGMIYPSGSALMTAKRTVQAHVEEVHGGAFKSLLALGKERTGISEVQGQVLACEYDGLPDRDIAKALGGKSASTIRNHRFQLRRQKAQAAVFLALMN
;
A
#
# COMPACT_ATOMS: atom_id res chain seq x y z
N MET A 1 15.92 3.99 10.80
CA MET A 1 14.57 3.53 10.43
C MET A 1 13.74 4.80 10.29
N ILE A 2 13.33 5.17 9.08
CA ILE A 2 12.45 6.32 8.90
C ILE A 2 11.10 5.91 9.48
N ASP A 3 10.52 6.75 10.34
CA ASP A 3 9.16 6.52 10.82
C ASP A 3 8.23 6.63 9.61
N ILE A 4 7.50 5.54 9.31
CA ILE A 4 6.54 5.50 8.20
C ILE A 4 5.49 6.63 8.33
N ASN A 5 5.28 7.17 9.54
CA ASN A 5 4.38 8.28 9.80
C ASN A 5 4.89 9.63 9.25
N GLU A 6 6.20 9.80 9.04
CA GLU A 6 6.80 11.01 8.47
C GLU A 6 6.88 10.99 6.94
N VAL A 7 6.49 9.87 6.32
CA VAL A 7 6.51 9.73 4.86
C VAL A 7 5.50 10.69 4.24
N ASN A 8 5.99 11.68 3.50
CA ASN A 8 5.12 12.59 2.75
C ASN A 8 4.73 11.94 1.40
N LEU A 9 3.47 11.55 1.28
CA LEU A 9 2.89 10.94 0.08
C LEU A 9 2.10 11.94 -0.78
N SER A 10 2.07 13.23 -0.44
CA SER A 10 1.14 14.20 -1.04
C SER A 10 1.39 14.47 -2.52
N SER A 11 2.59 14.17 -3.02
CA SER A 11 2.97 14.34 -4.43
C SER A 11 2.90 13.03 -5.24
N ALA A 12 2.59 11.89 -4.61
CA ALA A 12 2.53 10.60 -5.29
C ALA A 12 1.20 10.43 -6.03
N SER A 13 1.24 9.95 -7.27
CA SER A 13 0.03 9.55 -7.99
C SER A 13 -0.58 8.28 -7.40
N ILE A 14 -1.86 8.00 -7.71
CA ILE A 14 -2.49 6.72 -7.32
C ILE A 14 -1.66 5.53 -7.78
N LEU A 15 -1.14 5.57 -9.02
CA LEU A 15 -0.31 4.49 -9.55
C LEU A 15 1.01 4.34 -8.78
N ASP A 16 1.59 5.43 -8.26
CA ASP A 16 2.79 5.36 -7.43
C ASP A 16 2.46 4.73 -6.06
N LEU A 17 1.32 5.08 -5.47
CA LEU A 17 0.84 4.49 -4.22
C LEU A 17 0.58 3.00 -4.37
N GLU A 18 -0.08 2.57 -5.44
CA GLU A 18 -0.39 1.15 -5.71
C GLU A 18 0.87 0.29 -5.86
N ARG A 19 1.95 0.85 -6.43
CA ARG A 19 3.22 0.12 -6.62
C ARG A 19 4.23 0.34 -5.49
N GLY A 20 4.06 1.39 -4.68
CA GLY A 20 4.95 1.73 -3.57
C GLY A 20 6.22 2.51 -3.94
N PHE A 21 6.32 3.04 -5.16
CA PHE A 21 7.48 3.81 -5.62
C PHE A 21 7.11 4.77 -6.76
N THR A 22 7.84 5.88 -6.87
CA THR A 22 7.73 6.81 -8.01
C THR A 22 8.53 6.31 -9.20
N VAL A 23 8.07 6.60 -10.41
CA VAL A 23 8.85 6.38 -11.64
C VAL A 23 9.69 7.60 -11.98
N PRO A 24 10.79 7.42 -12.74
CA PRO A 24 11.53 8.53 -13.33
C PRO A 24 10.64 9.45 -14.17
N GLY A 25 10.89 10.75 -14.03
CA GLY A 25 10.23 11.84 -14.75
C GLY A 25 11.26 12.94 -14.94
N ASP A 26 11.08 14.08 -14.26
CA ASP A 26 12.13 15.12 -14.17
C ASP A 26 13.38 14.64 -13.39
N SER A 27 13.22 13.60 -12.58
CA SER A 27 14.27 12.91 -11.84
C SER A 27 14.61 11.58 -12.52
N PRO A 28 15.90 11.18 -12.61
CA PRO A 28 16.30 9.89 -13.20
C PRO A 28 16.07 8.70 -12.26
N TYR A 29 15.47 8.89 -11.09
CA TYR A 29 15.37 7.86 -10.05
C TYR A 29 13.98 7.23 -9.95
N TYR A 30 13.97 5.91 -9.82
CA TYR A 30 12.91 5.22 -9.10
C TYR A 30 13.12 5.41 -7.60
N ALA A 31 12.14 6.00 -6.90
CA ALA A 31 12.25 6.24 -5.46
C ALA A 31 11.19 5.45 -4.69
N CYS A 32 11.61 4.72 -3.66
CA CYS A 32 10.67 4.07 -2.75
C CYS A 32 9.83 5.15 -2.05
N LEU A 33 8.53 4.90 -1.90
CA LEU A 33 7.67 5.82 -1.15
C LEU A 33 7.85 5.69 0.35
N PHE A 34 8.36 4.57 0.87
CA PHE A 34 8.32 4.27 2.31
C PHE A 34 9.68 4.42 3.01
N CYS A 35 10.75 4.72 2.26
CA CYS A 35 12.08 4.99 2.81
C CYS A 35 12.91 5.87 1.86
N SER A 36 14.20 6.08 2.18
CA SER A 36 15.11 6.89 1.38
C SER A 36 15.75 6.16 0.19
N ALA A 37 15.38 4.90 -0.08
CA ALA A 37 15.97 4.12 -1.16
C ALA A 37 15.60 4.68 -2.55
N ARG A 38 16.62 4.81 -3.41
CA ARG A 38 16.49 5.32 -4.77
C ARG A 38 17.38 4.53 -5.72
N PHE A 39 16.90 4.31 -6.94
CA PHE A 39 17.56 3.54 -7.97
C PHE A 39 17.51 4.31 -9.29
N GLU A 40 18.66 4.74 -9.77
CA GLU A 40 18.82 5.50 -11.02
C GLU A 40 18.54 4.63 -12.26
N GLU A 41 17.69 5.13 -13.17
CA GLU A 41 17.37 4.53 -14.47
C GLU A 41 18.65 4.32 -15.31
N GLY A 42 18.72 3.21 -16.05
CA GLY A 42 19.90 2.85 -16.84
C GLY A 42 21.01 2.16 -16.05
N MET A 43 20.98 2.22 -14.71
CA MET A 43 21.91 1.47 -13.87
C MET A 43 21.41 0.04 -13.60
N ILE A 44 22.37 -0.89 -13.48
CA ILE A 44 22.13 -2.29 -13.14
C ILE A 44 22.59 -2.54 -11.70
N TYR A 45 21.74 -3.18 -10.92
CA TYR A 45 21.96 -3.44 -9.50
C TYR A 45 22.08 -4.94 -9.26
N PRO A 46 23.06 -5.39 -8.46
CA PRO A 46 23.16 -6.78 -8.06
C PRO A 46 22.07 -7.13 -7.02
N SER A 47 21.44 -8.29 -7.18
CA SER A 47 20.54 -8.89 -6.19
C SER A 47 20.82 -10.39 -6.09
N GLY A 48 21.52 -10.79 -5.03
CA GLY A 48 22.07 -12.14 -4.91
C GLY A 48 22.97 -12.49 -6.09
N SER A 49 22.61 -13.55 -6.82
CA SER A 49 23.32 -13.98 -8.05
C SER A 49 22.77 -13.37 -9.33
N ALA A 50 21.72 -12.54 -9.26
CA ALA A 50 21.07 -11.93 -10.41
C ALA A 50 21.49 -10.46 -10.57
N LEU A 51 21.41 -9.97 -11.81
CA LEU A 51 21.53 -8.56 -12.13
C LEU A 51 20.15 -8.03 -12.52
N MET A 52 19.76 -6.89 -11.95
CA MET A 52 18.41 -6.32 -12.09
C MET A 52 18.47 -4.87 -12.56
N THR A 53 17.50 -4.49 -13.38
CA THR A 53 17.30 -3.08 -13.75
C THR A 53 16.80 -2.29 -12.55
N ALA A 54 17.06 -0.98 -12.53
CA ALA A 54 16.57 -0.06 -11.50
C ALA A 54 15.08 -0.26 -11.14
N LYS A 55 14.22 -0.37 -12.16
CA LYS A 55 12.78 -0.64 -12.00
C LYS A 55 12.52 -1.95 -11.26
N ARG A 56 13.21 -3.03 -11.62
CA ARG A 56 13.01 -4.33 -10.99
C ARG A 56 13.55 -4.32 -9.57
N THR A 57 14.66 -3.61 -9.33
CA THR A 57 15.26 -3.46 -8.00
C THR A 57 14.34 -2.71 -7.04
N VAL A 58 13.72 -1.59 -7.46
CA VAL A 58 12.77 -0.89 -6.59
C VAL A 58 11.51 -1.71 -6.30
N GLN A 59 11.03 -2.49 -7.28
CA GLN A 59 9.89 -3.41 -7.09
C GLN A 59 10.23 -4.46 -6.03
N ALA A 60 11.37 -5.12 -6.17
CA ALA A 60 11.83 -6.11 -5.17
C ALA A 60 12.05 -5.46 -3.80
N HIS A 61 12.64 -4.26 -3.77
CA HIS A 61 12.83 -3.52 -2.52
C HIS A 61 11.51 -3.26 -1.78
N VAL A 62 10.46 -2.81 -2.47
CA VAL A 62 9.13 -2.58 -1.86
C VAL A 62 8.55 -3.88 -1.30
N GLU A 63 8.66 -4.98 -2.04
CA GLU A 63 8.15 -6.29 -1.58
C GLU A 63 8.97 -6.85 -0.41
N GLU A 64 10.29 -6.86 -0.50
CA GLU A 64 11.18 -7.53 0.47
C GLU A 64 11.41 -6.71 1.74
N VAL A 65 11.54 -5.39 1.63
CA VAL A 65 11.85 -4.51 2.77
C VAL A 65 10.58 -4.03 3.47
N HIS A 66 9.50 -3.81 2.70
CA HIS A 66 8.26 -3.23 3.23
C HIS A 66 7.06 -4.17 3.21
N GLY A 67 7.21 -5.40 2.67
CA GLY A 67 6.13 -6.37 2.57
C GLY A 67 5.07 -5.99 1.53
N GLY A 68 5.44 -5.15 0.57
CA GLY A 68 4.57 -4.66 -0.50
C GLY A 68 3.90 -3.33 -0.19
N ALA A 69 3.41 -2.67 -1.23
CA ALA A 69 2.78 -1.36 -1.13
C ALA A 69 1.51 -1.37 -0.26
N PHE A 70 0.69 -2.42 -0.39
CA PHE A 70 -0.56 -2.55 0.37
C PHE A 70 -0.30 -2.57 1.88
N LYS A 71 0.60 -3.44 2.36
CA LYS A 71 0.91 -3.55 3.80
C LYS A 71 1.51 -2.26 4.33
N SER A 72 2.38 -1.62 3.55
CA SER A 72 2.99 -0.33 3.88
C SER A 72 1.96 0.79 4.04
N LEU A 73 1.03 0.93 3.09
CA LEU A 73 -0.04 1.92 3.15
C LEU A 73 -0.98 1.67 4.32
N LEU A 74 -1.32 0.40 4.59
CA LEU A 74 -2.18 0.02 5.70
C LEU A 74 -1.53 0.32 7.06
N ALA A 75 -0.21 0.15 7.17
CA ALA A 75 0.56 0.39 8.39
C ALA A 75 0.66 1.88 8.77
N LEU A 76 0.35 2.81 7.86
CA LEU A 76 0.28 4.26 8.15
C LEU A 76 -0.82 4.62 9.16
N GLY A 77 -1.74 3.70 9.43
CA GLY A 77 -2.77 3.86 10.46
C GLY A 77 -3.89 4.83 10.09
N LYS A 78 -4.79 5.04 11.05
CA LYS A 78 -6.07 5.75 10.84
C LYS A 78 -5.89 7.22 10.44
N GLU A 79 -4.90 7.91 10.99
CA GLU A 79 -4.68 9.34 10.73
C GLU A 79 -4.33 9.62 9.28
N ARG A 80 -3.62 8.69 8.64
CA ARG A 80 -3.16 8.82 7.26
C ARG A 80 -4.13 8.20 6.26
N THR A 81 -4.75 7.07 6.61
CA THR A 81 -5.62 6.31 5.70
C THR A 81 -7.10 6.66 5.84
N GLY A 82 -7.53 7.21 6.98
CA GLY A 82 -8.95 7.35 7.32
C GLY A 82 -9.65 6.01 7.60
N ILE A 83 -8.90 4.91 7.73
CA ILE A 83 -9.41 3.55 7.95
C ILE A 83 -9.30 3.22 9.43
N SER A 84 -10.39 2.78 10.06
CA SER A 84 -10.35 2.32 11.45
C SER A 84 -9.57 1.01 11.60
N GLU A 85 -9.08 0.72 12.80
CA GLU A 85 -8.33 -0.52 13.08
C GLU A 85 -9.09 -1.78 12.62
N VAL A 86 -10.38 -1.90 12.96
CA VAL A 86 -11.21 -3.04 12.56
C VAL A 86 -11.36 -3.14 11.04
N GLN A 87 -11.54 -2.00 10.35
CA GLN A 87 -11.61 -1.99 8.88
C GLN A 87 -10.26 -2.38 8.26
N GLY A 88 -9.15 -1.96 8.87
CA GLY A 88 -7.81 -2.34 8.44
C GLY A 88 -7.54 -3.83 8.59
N GLN A 89 -7.97 -4.43 9.70
CA GLN A 89 -7.88 -5.89 9.89
C GLN A 89 -8.75 -6.65 8.87
N VAL A 90 -9.95 -6.13 8.54
CA VAL A 90 -10.77 -6.70 7.45
C VAL A 90 -10.00 -6.63 6.13
N LEU A 91 -9.46 -5.46 5.75
CA LEU A 91 -8.69 -5.29 4.52
C LEU A 91 -7.48 -6.21 4.44
N ALA A 92 -6.73 -6.38 5.54
CA ALA A 92 -5.60 -7.30 5.59
C ALA A 92 -6.04 -8.75 5.31
N CYS A 93 -7.13 -9.20 5.94
CA CYS A 93 -7.67 -10.53 5.69
C CYS A 93 -8.21 -10.69 4.26
N GLU A 94 -8.83 -9.63 3.70
CA GLU A 94 -9.27 -9.64 2.29
C GLU A 94 -8.09 -9.75 1.33
N TYR A 95 -6.99 -9.05 1.61
CA TYR A 95 -5.76 -9.09 0.84
C TYR A 95 -5.14 -10.49 0.83
N ASP A 96 -5.20 -11.20 1.97
CA ASP A 96 -4.77 -12.60 2.09
C ASP A 96 -5.78 -13.61 1.48
N GLY A 97 -6.89 -13.14 0.89
CA GLY A 97 -7.88 -13.97 0.22
C GLY A 97 -8.81 -14.75 1.15
N LEU A 98 -8.91 -14.36 2.42
CA LEU A 98 -9.73 -15.07 3.41
C LEU A 98 -11.24 -14.90 3.14
N PRO A 99 -12.04 -15.99 3.27
CA PRO A 99 -13.48 -15.91 3.17
C PRO A 99 -14.10 -15.32 4.45
N ASP A 100 -15.32 -14.77 4.35
CA ASP A 100 -15.98 -14.04 5.45
C ASP A 100 -16.05 -14.81 6.77
N ARG A 101 -16.18 -16.14 6.72
CA ARG A 101 -16.23 -17.00 7.92
C ARG A 101 -14.90 -17.02 8.67
N ASP A 102 -13.78 -16.96 7.96
CA ASP A 102 -12.46 -17.01 8.57
C ASP A 102 -12.02 -15.63 9.04
N ILE A 103 -12.40 -14.57 8.32
CA ILE A 103 -12.28 -13.19 8.82
C ILE A 103 -13.08 -13.01 10.10
N ALA A 104 -14.33 -13.49 10.14
CA ALA A 104 -15.17 -13.48 11.34
C ALA A 104 -14.48 -14.09 12.56
N LYS A 105 -13.83 -15.25 12.39
CA LYS A 105 -13.05 -15.90 13.45
C LYS A 105 -11.83 -15.09 13.84
N ALA A 106 -11.05 -14.60 12.87
CA ALA A 106 -9.85 -13.82 13.11
C ALA A 106 -10.12 -12.52 13.90
N LEU A 107 -11.29 -11.92 13.71
CA LEU A 107 -11.71 -10.68 14.39
C LEU A 107 -12.46 -10.90 15.71
N GLY A 108 -12.19 -12.00 16.41
CA GLY A 108 -12.78 -12.30 17.73
C GLY A 108 -14.16 -12.95 17.66
N GLY A 109 -14.42 -13.77 16.64
CA GLY A 109 -15.68 -14.53 16.53
C GLY A 109 -16.90 -13.70 16.14
N LYS A 110 -16.71 -12.62 15.36
CA LYS A 110 -17.81 -11.80 14.81
C LYS A 110 -18.69 -12.64 13.86
N SER A 111 -19.90 -12.17 13.58
CA SER A 111 -20.75 -12.84 12.59
C SER A 111 -20.26 -12.59 11.15
N ALA A 112 -20.50 -13.53 10.24
CA ALA A 112 -20.26 -13.32 8.81
C ALA A 112 -21.10 -12.15 8.23
N SER A 113 -22.24 -11.82 8.84
CA SER A 113 -23.03 -10.64 8.47
C SER A 113 -22.28 -9.34 8.79
N THR A 114 -21.62 -9.30 9.95
CA THR A 114 -20.80 -8.16 10.38
C THR A 114 -19.62 -7.92 9.42
N ILE A 115 -18.95 -8.98 8.97
CA ILE A 115 -17.86 -8.87 7.98
C ILE A 115 -18.39 -8.31 6.66
N ARG A 116 -19.49 -8.86 6.13
CA ARG A 116 -20.12 -8.34 4.90
C ARG A 116 -20.48 -6.87 5.00
N ASN A 117 -20.96 -6.41 6.16
CA ASN A 117 -21.23 -5.00 6.40
C ASN A 117 -19.96 -4.15 6.37
N HIS A 118 -18.86 -4.59 7.00
CA HIS A 118 -17.57 -3.89 6.89
C HIS A 118 -17.08 -3.80 5.43
N ARG A 119 -17.15 -4.89 4.67
CA ARG A 119 -16.79 -4.89 3.24
C ARG A 119 -17.64 -3.90 2.43
N PHE A 120 -18.95 -3.86 2.70
CA PHE A 120 -19.85 -2.93 2.05
C PHE A 120 -19.50 -1.47 2.36
N GLN A 121 -19.21 -1.15 3.62
CA GLN A 121 -18.78 0.19 4.04
C GLN A 121 -17.46 0.59 3.39
N LEU A 122 -16.48 -0.32 3.32
CA LEU A 122 -15.19 -0.09 2.65
C LEU A 122 -15.36 0.20 1.15
N ARG A 123 -16.20 -0.58 0.45
CA ARG A 123 -16.50 -0.32 -0.99
C ARG A 123 -17.19 1.03 -1.18
N ARG A 124 -18.12 1.38 -0.30
CA ARG A 124 -18.77 2.69 -0.32
C ARG A 124 -17.77 3.82 -0.09
N GLN A 125 -16.87 3.66 0.89
CA GLN A 125 -15.80 4.62 1.16
C GLN A 125 -14.86 4.78 -0.04
N LYS A 126 -14.48 3.68 -0.72
CA LYS A 126 -13.70 3.74 -1.97
C LYS A 126 -14.42 4.56 -3.05
N ALA A 127 -15.72 4.33 -3.25
CA ALA A 127 -16.50 5.08 -4.24
C ALA A 127 -16.57 6.58 -3.89
N GLN A 128 -16.78 6.90 -2.61
CA GLN A 128 -16.77 8.28 -2.12
C GLN A 128 -15.40 8.95 -2.28
N ALA A 129 -14.31 8.24 -1.99
CA ALA A 129 -12.95 8.74 -2.14
C ALA A 129 -12.62 9.05 -3.61
N ALA A 130 -13.07 8.22 -4.55
CA ALA A 130 -12.90 8.49 -5.97
C ALA A 130 -13.61 9.77 -6.42
N VAL A 131 -14.87 9.96 -6.00
CA VAL A 131 -15.62 11.20 -6.27
C VAL A 131 -14.96 12.40 -5.61
N PHE A 132 -14.57 12.27 -4.34
CA PHE A 132 -13.89 13.33 -3.60
C PHE A 132 -12.59 13.76 -4.29
N LEU A 133 -11.75 12.79 -4.68
CA LEU A 133 -10.51 13.09 -5.40
C LEU A 133 -10.80 13.81 -6.73
N ALA A 134 -11.83 13.38 -7.47
CA ALA A 134 -12.23 14.05 -8.71
C ALA A 134 -12.71 15.50 -8.49
N LEU A 135 -13.29 15.81 -7.33
CA LEU A 135 -13.68 17.18 -6.97
C LEU A 135 -12.50 18.05 -6.51
N MET A 136 -11.39 17.43 -6.10
CA MET A 136 -10.19 18.10 -5.58
C MET A 136 -9.09 18.28 -6.64
N ASN A 137 -9.29 17.75 -7.85
CA ASN A 137 -8.37 17.85 -8.98
C ASN A 137 -8.75 18.97 -9.95
#